data_AF-A0A7T2UP17-F1
#
_entry.id   AF-A0A7T2UP17-F1
#
_cell.length_a   1.000
_cell.length_b   1.000
_cell.length_c   1.000
_cell.angle_alpha   90.00
_cell.angle_beta   90.00
_cell.angle_gamma   90.00
#
_symmetry.space_group_name_H-M   'P 1'
#
loop_
_entity.id
_entity.type
_entity.pdbx_description
1 polymer ?
#
loop_
_entity_poly.entity_id
_entity_poly.type
_entity_poly.pdbx_seq_one_letter_code
_entity_poly.pdbx_strand_id
1 'polypeptide(L)'
;MKAPKTSNSKVASLKEISIISFKYDELVTRFKRAKSEETLDVMYKGALKKVEKILTGKDLLMAQIAIERALDRCQQDFDNTHLGLTRKINHTLKTQESAKKYDPEAEMSRLLSGIG
;
A
#
# COMPACT_ATOMS: atom_id res chain seq x y z
N MET A 1 53.21 1.85 -4.22
CA MET A 1 52.13 1.30 -3.37
C MET A 1 50.97 2.28 -3.38
N LYS A 2 49.85 1.98 -4.04
CA LYS A 2 48.64 2.82 -4.03
C LYS A 2 47.60 2.17 -3.11
N ALA A 3 47.36 2.77 -1.95
CA ALA A 3 46.26 2.37 -1.08
C ALA A 3 44.92 2.81 -1.71
N PRO A 4 43.88 1.94 -1.74
CA PRO A 4 42.57 2.35 -2.21
C PRO A 4 41.84 3.14 -1.11
N LYS A 5 41.38 4.34 -1.49
CA LYS A 5 40.65 5.28 -0.64
C LYS A 5 39.18 4.86 -0.49
N THR A 6 38.75 4.73 0.77
CA THR A 6 37.45 5.15 1.35
C THR A 6 36.16 4.68 0.65
N SER A 7 35.59 3.57 1.13
CA SER A 7 34.21 3.13 0.83
C SER A 7 33.19 3.43 1.95
N ASN A 8 33.61 3.98 3.10
CA ASN A 8 32.75 4.06 4.29
C ASN A 8 31.71 5.20 4.29
N SER A 9 31.90 6.29 3.53
CA SER A 9 30.97 7.44 3.58
C SER A 9 29.62 7.18 2.90
N LYS A 10 29.61 6.38 1.82
CA LYS A 10 28.39 6.09 1.05
C LYS A 10 27.41 5.19 1.81
N VAL A 11 27.93 4.27 2.62
CA VAL A 11 27.13 3.33 3.41
C VAL A 11 26.48 4.02 4.61
N ALA A 12 27.19 4.96 5.25
CA ALA A 12 26.64 5.77 6.34
C ALA A 12 25.50 6.68 5.86
N SER A 13 25.68 7.35 4.71
CA SER A 13 24.65 8.17 4.08
C SER A 13 23.39 7.38 3.71
N LEU A 14 23.54 6.15 3.17
CA LEU A 14 22.39 5.28 2.86
C LEU A 14 21.65 4.83 4.12
N LYS A 15 22.36 4.59 5.23
CA LYS A 15 21.74 4.30 6.53
C LYS A 15 20.97 5.50 7.06
N GLU A 16 21.52 6.70 7.04
CA GLU A 16 20.81 7.91 7.47
C GLU A 16 19.56 8.19 6.62
N ILE A 17 19.67 8.08 5.30
CA ILE A 17 18.53 8.21 4.38
C ILE A 17 17.46 7.14 4.68
N SER A 18 17.88 5.92 5.02
CA SER A 18 16.96 4.85 5.39
C SER A 18 16.26 5.13 6.72
N ILE A 19 16.96 5.66 7.72
CA ILE A 19 16.40 5.97 9.05
C ILE A 19 15.39 7.13 8.93
N ILE A 20 15.70 8.16 8.15
CA ILE A 20 14.76 9.25 7.84
C ILE A 20 13.51 8.69 7.14
N SER A 21 13.71 7.74 6.21
CA SER A 21 12.64 7.03 5.49
C SER A 21 11.73 6.17 6.38
N PHE A 22 12.07 5.91 7.64
CA PHE A 22 11.25 5.13 8.57
C PHE A 22 10.68 5.96 9.72
N LYS A 23 10.71 7.29 9.61
CA LYS A 23 9.95 8.17 10.52
C LYS A 23 8.46 8.01 10.30
N TYR A 24 7.71 8.14 11.39
CA TYR A 24 6.25 8.01 11.40
C TYR A 24 5.57 8.88 10.32
N ASP A 25 5.89 10.17 10.25
CA ASP A 25 5.24 11.10 9.32
C ASP A 25 5.47 10.74 7.84
N GLU A 26 6.67 10.26 7.51
CA GLU A 26 6.98 9.79 6.16
C GLU A 26 6.23 8.50 5.82
N LEU A 27 6.15 7.57 6.76
CA LEU A 27 5.43 6.31 6.61
C LEU A 27 3.93 6.56 6.42
N VAL A 28 3.34 7.44 7.22
CA VAL A 28 1.94 7.88 7.07
C VAL A 28 1.72 8.48 5.69
N THR A 29 2.59 9.38 5.24
CA THR A 29 2.45 10.03 3.93
C THR A 29 2.54 9.02 2.78
N ARG A 30 3.38 7.98 2.90
CA ARG A 30 3.43 6.89 1.91
C ARG A 30 2.20 6.03 1.96
N PHE A 31 1.80 5.56 3.14
CA PHE A 31 0.63 4.68 3.31
C PHE A 31 -0.67 5.35 2.89
N LYS A 32 -0.81 6.67 3.07
CA LYS A 32 -1.95 7.45 2.56
C LYS A 32 -2.11 7.43 1.03
N ARG A 33 -1.07 7.06 0.28
CA ARG A 33 -1.15 6.88 -1.18
C ARG A 33 -1.92 5.62 -1.57
N ALA A 34 -2.06 4.65 -0.65
CA ALA A 34 -2.86 3.47 -0.90
C ALA A 34 -4.32 3.86 -1.17
N LYS A 35 -4.92 3.22 -2.18
CA LYS A 35 -6.33 3.44 -2.55
C LYS A 35 -7.24 2.34 -2.04
N SER A 36 -6.69 1.20 -1.65
CA SER A 36 -7.38 0.05 -1.08
C SER A 36 -6.57 -0.54 0.07
N GLU A 37 -7.25 -1.31 0.91
CA GLU A 37 -6.64 -2.04 2.02
C GLU A 37 -5.65 -3.10 1.53
N GLU A 38 -5.94 -3.76 0.40
CA GLU A 38 -5.00 -4.69 -0.27
C GLU A 38 -3.69 -3.98 -0.65
N THR A 39 -3.78 -2.77 -1.21
CA THR A 39 -2.59 -1.99 -1.57
C THR A 39 -1.81 -1.61 -0.30
N LEU A 40 -2.51 -1.24 0.77
CA LEU A 40 -1.91 -0.88 2.04
C LEU A 40 -1.16 -2.07 2.66
N ASP A 41 -1.73 -3.28 2.61
CA ASP A 41 -1.11 -4.52 3.09
C ASP A 41 0.20 -4.85 2.33
N VAL A 42 0.21 -4.70 1.01
CA VAL A 42 1.42 -4.88 0.19
C VAL A 42 2.50 -3.85 0.59
N MET A 43 2.11 -2.59 0.79
CA MET A 43 3.03 -1.53 1.22
C MET A 43 3.61 -1.79 2.61
N TYR A 44 2.80 -2.27 3.55
CA TYR A 44 3.20 -2.64 4.90
C TYR A 44 4.22 -3.79 4.89
N LYS A 45 3.90 -4.91 4.22
CA LYS A 45 4.81 -6.05 4.08
C LYS A 45 6.14 -5.66 3.41
N GLY A 46 6.08 -4.77 2.43
CA GLY A 46 7.26 -4.21 1.78
C GLY A 46 8.11 -3.36 2.73
N ALA A 47 7.48 -2.54 3.57
CA ALA A 47 8.17 -1.72 4.56
C ALA A 47 8.88 -2.59 5.62
N LEU A 48 8.20 -3.60 6.18
CA LEU A 48 8.79 -4.53 7.15
C LEU A 48 10.03 -5.23 6.60
N LYS A 49 9.91 -5.87 5.42
CA LYS A 49 11.04 -6.54 4.76
C LYS A 49 12.22 -5.60 4.49
N LYS A 50 11.95 -4.31 4.27
CA LYS A 50 12.99 -3.31 4.02
C LYS A 50 13.70 -2.90 5.32
N VAL A 51 12.95 -2.73 6.41
CA VAL A 51 13.54 -2.43 7.74
C VAL A 51 14.41 -3.58 8.21
N GLU A 52 13.92 -4.82 8.13
CA GLU A 52 14.66 -6.02 8.55
C GLU A 52 15.99 -6.20 7.81
N LYS A 53 16.06 -5.76 6.55
CA LYS A 53 17.29 -5.84 5.74
C LYS A 53 18.32 -4.75 6.07
N ILE A 54 17.89 -3.61 6.58
CA ILE A 54 18.73 -2.40 6.69
C ILE A 54 19.10 -2.10 8.14
N LEU A 55 18.17 -2.30 9.07
CA LEU A 55 18.27 -1.91 10.48
C LEU A 55 18.38 -3.15 11.37
N THR A 56 19.07 -2.99 12.50
CA THR A 56 19.24 -4.05 13.50
C THR A 56 19.08 -3.47 14.92
N GLY A 57 18.75 -4.34 15.88
CA GLY A 57 18.66 -3.96 17.30
C GLY A 57 17.57 -2.93 17.60
N LYS A 58 17.93 -1.87 18.34
CA LYS A 58 16.97 -0.85 18.82
C LYS A 58 16.33 -0.05 17.67
N ASP A 59 17.09 0.23 16.62
CA ASP A 59 16.60 1.01 15.48
C ASP A 59 15.57 0.22 14.66
N LEU A 60 15.76 -1.09 14.55
CA LEU A 60 14.79 -2.02 13.94
C LEU A 60 13.46 -1.96 14.71
N LEU A 61 13.51 -2.07 16.05
CA LEU A 61 12.32 -2.03 16.90
C LEU A 61 11.57 -0.70 16.75
N MET A 62 12.30 0.42 16.81
CA MET A 62 11.69 1.76 16.67
C MET A 62 11.07 1.98 15.30
N ALA A 63 11.71 1.49 14.24
CA ALA A 63 11.17 1.55 12.88
C ALA A 63 9.92 0.66 12.71
N GLN A 64 9.92 -0.55 13.28
CA GLN A 64 8.74 -1.43 13.29
C GLN A 64 7.57 -0.76 14.03
N ILE A 65 7.80 -0.19 15.22
CA ILE A 65 6.78 0.56 15.97
C ILE A 65 6.23 1.72 15.13
N ALA A 66 7.10 2.47 14.44
CA ALA A 66 6.67 3.58 13.59
C ALA A 66 5.80 3.10 12.40
N ILE A 67 6.14 1.95 11.80
CA ILE A 67 5.36 1.31 10.75
C ILE A 67 3.98 0.90 11.26
N GLU A 68 3.90 0.21 12.40
CA GLU A 68 2.63 -0.24 12.97
C GLU A 68 1.71 0.93 13.30
N ARG A 69 2.25 1.98 13.95
CA ARG A 69 1.49 3.19 14.26
C ARG A 69 0.99 3.89 12.99
N ALA A 70 1.79 3.91 11.92
CA ALA A 70 1.39 4.53 10.66
C ALA A 70 0.30 3.73 9.95
N LEU A 71 0.35 2.39 10.05
CA LEU A 71 -0.66 1.48 9.52
C LEU A 71 -2.00 1.67 10.24
N ASP A 72 -2.00 1.62 11.57
CA ASP A 72 -3.20 1.81 12.40
C ASP A 72 -3.90 3.15 12.09
N ARG A 73 -3.12 4.24 11.98
CA ARG A 73 -3.67 5.54 11.58
C ARG A 73 -4.31 5.50 10.18
N CYS A 74 -3.68 4.83 9.22
CA CYS A 74 -4.23 4.73 7.86
C CYS A 74 -5.48 3.85 7.82
N GLN A 75 -5.53 2.76 8.58
CA GLN A 75 -6.72 1.91 8.70
C GLN A 75 -7.90 2.69 9.33
N GLN A 76 -7.65 3.45 10.39
CA GLN A 76 -8.65 4.35 10.97
C GLN A 76 -9.14 5.39 9.96
N ASP A 77 -8.25 5.96 9.14
CA ASP A 77 -8.63 6.88 8.08
C ASP A 77 -9.51 6.17 7.02
N PHE A 78 -9.27 4.89 6.70
CA PHE A 78 -10.10 4.12 5.76
C PHE A 78 -11.51 3.84 6.29
N ASP A 79 -11.65 3.51 7.57
CA ASP A 79 -12.93 3.13 8.15
C ASP A 79 -13.78 4.34 8.55
N ASN A 80 -13.16 5.44 8.97
CA ASN A 80 -13.89 6.58 9.55
C ASN A 80 -14.10 7.76 8.59
N THR A 81 -13.40 7.85 7.45
CA THR A 81 -13.57 8.99 6.54
C THR A 81 -14.49 8.66 5.37
N HIS A 82 -15.36 9.62 4.99
CA HIS A 82 -16.13 9.57 3.75
C HIS A 82 -15.24 9.25 2.53
N LEU A 83 -14.01 9.75 2.51
CA LEU A 83 -13.03 9.49 1.45
C LEU A 83 -12.51 8.04 1.47
N GLY A 84 -12.39 7.43 2.65
CA GLY A 84 -12.09 6.01 2.84
C GLY A 84 -13.22 5.12 2.34
N LEU A 85 -14.46 5.45 2.69
CA LEU A 85 -15.67 4.78 2.19
C LEU A 85 -15.82 4.92 0.68
N THR A 86 -15.67 6.13 0.11
CA THR A 86 -15.71 6.35 -1.34
C THR A 86 -14.59 5.59 -2.06
N ARG A 87 -13.41 5.44 -1.46
CA ARG A 87 -12.32 4.62 -2.02
C ARG A 87 -12.65 3.13 -1.98
N LYS A 88 -13.15 2.60 -0.87
CA LYS A 88 -13.61 1.20 -0.75
C LYS A 88 -14.70 0.91 -1.78
N ILE A 89 -15.71 1.78 -1.87
CA ILE A 89 -16.81 1.69 -2.85
C ILE A 89 -16.28 1.74 -4.28
N ASN A 90 -15.45 2.73 -4.63
CA ASN A 90 -14.90 2.85 -5.98
C ASN A 90 -13.97 1.70 -6.37
N HIS A 91 -13.24 1.12 -5.41
CA HIS A 91 -12.45 -0.07 -5.66
C HIS A 91 -13.37 -1.24 -5.99
N THR A 92 -14.33 -1.56 -5.12
CA THR A 92 -15.31 -2.62 -5.33
C THR A 92 -16.10 -2.45 -6.63
N LEU A 93 -16.54 -1.23 -6.96
CA LEU A 93 -17.25 -0.93 -8.21
C LEU A 93 -16.35 -1.04 -9.46
N LYS A 94 -15.02 -0.87 -9.34
CA LYS A 94 -14.08 -1.09 -10.44
C LYS A 94 -13.74 -2.56 -10.63
N THR A 95 -13.71 -3.36 -9.56
CA THR A 95 -13.53 -4.82 -9.65
C THR A 95 -14.81 -5.55 -10.00
N GLN A 96 -15.97 -4.95 -9.73
CA GLN A 96 -17.24 -5.44 -10.26
C GLN A 96 -17.20 -5.23 -11.78
N GLU A 97 -17.06 -6.33 -12.52
CA GLU A 97 -17.18 -6.35 -13.98
C GLU A 97 -18.33 -5.46 -14.38
N SER A 98 -18.07 -4.53 -15.31
CA SER A 98 -19.06 -3.61 -15.86
C SER A 98 -20.38 -4.34 -15.99
N ALA A 99 -21.35 -4.02 -15.13
CA ALA A 99 -22.65 -4.64 -15.17
C ALA A 99 -23.07 -4.63 -16.64
N LYS A 100 -23.16 -5.82 -17.25
CA LYS A 100 -23.37 -5.96 -18.70
C LYS A 100 -24.50 -4.99 -19.04
N LYS A 101 -24.20 -4.01 -19.88
CA LYS A 101 -25.15 -2.98 -20.27
C LYS A 101 -26.39 -3.73 -20.73
N TYR A 102 -27.50 -3.55 -20.02
CA TYR A 102 -28.72 -4.32 -20.28
C TYR A 102 -29.07 -4.16 -21.76
N ASP A 103 -29.05 -5.27 -22.48
CA ASP A 103 -29.39 -5.32 -23.90
C ASP A 103 -30.77 -5.98 -24.04
N PRO A 104 -31.83 -5.17 -24.24
CA PRO A 104 -33.19 -5.69 -24.31
C PRO A 104 -33.38 -6.66 -25.48
N GLU A 105 -32.64 -6.51 -26.58
CA GLU A 105 -32.77 -7.37 -27.76
C GLU A 105 -32.17 -8.76 -27.52
N ALA A 106 -31.03 -8.82 -26.82
CA ALA A 106 -30.42 -10.08 -26.39
C ALA A 106 -31.28 -10.83 -25.36
N GLU A 107 -31.96 -10.12 -24.45
CA GLU A 107 -32.85 -10.75 -23.47
C GLU A 107 -34.14 -11.27 -24.11
N MET A 108 -34.74 -10.52 -25.04
CA MET A 108 -35.88 -10.97 -25.84
C MET A 108 -35.55 -12.22 -26.66
N SER A 109 -34.39 -12.24 -27.32
CA SER A 109 -33.91 -13.43 -28.05
C SER A 109 -33.75 -14.65 -27.14
N ARG A 110 -33.21 -14.46 -25.93
CA ARG A 110 -33.10 -15.54 -24.94
C ARG A 110 -34.47 -16.05 -24.49
N LEU A 111 -35.42 -15.16 -24.19
CA LEU A 111 -36.77 -15.54 -23.74
C LEU A 111 -37.54 -16.29 -24.84
N LEU A 112 -37.39 -15.88 -26.09
CA LEU A 112 -38.04 -16.52 -27.24
C LEU A 112 -37.35 -17.82 -27.67
N SER A 113 -36.06 -17.99 -27.42
CA SER A 113 -35.31 -19.22 -27.74
C SER A 113 -35.78 -20.47 -26.96
N GLY A 114 -36.52 -20.29 -25.87
CA GLY A 114 -37.12 -21.38 -25.09
C GLY A 114 -38.53 -21.78 -25.50
N ILE A 115 -39.09 -21.16 -26.55
CA ILE A 115 -40.46 -21.39 -27.06
C ILE A 115 -40.45 -22.30 -28.32
N GLY A 116 -39.44 -23.16 -28.45
CA GLY A 116 -39.33 -24.18 -29.50
C GLY A 116 -39.66 -25.57 -28.97
#